data_AF-A0A0F0HK48-F1
#
_entry.id   AF-A0A0F0HK48-F1
#
_cell.length_a   1.000
_cell.length_b   1.000
_cell.length_c   1.000
_cell.angle_alpha   90.00
_cell.angle_beta   90.00
_cell.angle_gamma   90.00
#
_symmetry.space_group_name_H-M   'P 1'
#
loop_
_entity.id
_entity.type
_entity.pdbx_description
1 polymer ?
#
loop_
_entity_poly.entity_id
_entity_poly.type
_entity_poly.pdbx_seq_one_letter_code
_entity_poly.pdbx_strand_id
1 'polypeptide(L)'
;MTAAFVAAGLGFVPSTATATEGPTTPVAQTPADATKAASAVQAGKGSGEKFHSPADRSVRTTLPGAAGNKTADDHPGLAAEISGESYSAHRLGLTAKITGPDAPLDVVVDWGDGTTEKRTAKGGEEFYRDHVYAEVGEYVVKVTVTDAANGVQATNRMAYATSGSEFTPHAPTRLLDTRDGTGTTQGKVAGRGTTRVRVAGNSAIPAKVTAVVLNVTVTSTTADGHVTVYAGGGSRPDTSNLNYTTGQSVPNLVIVPVGEDGYVELFNGGWSPVDLVADVTGYFTRSAASGYTSMTPTRFVDTREGLGAAKGRLAGRGSFTTRIGGLNGVPAGITAVALNVTVTNPQEAGHLSVFPGGGQIPTASNLNFTAGQTVANSVIVPVSSDGRISVFNGAWAGTDVIVDVVGHYSKDSRGAFRTTGPWRAIDTRDTEAWPGRLAARGYLSQWFVHDPEGVSALVMNTTVTNTADSGFLSVAASPLSWADTTDPAAVKPPRPGSSTLNWTKGATVPNLVQTGIGEYGIINFWNQGWKDADLIVDVFGKYETN
;
A
#
# COMPACT_ATOMS: atom_id res chain seq x y z
N MET A 1 -51.58 32.74 10.84
CA MET A 1 -52.31 33.91 10.28
C MET A 1 -52.01 35.07 11.21
N THR A 2 -51.39 36.20 10.85
CA THR A 2 -51.15 36.82 9.53
C THR A 2 -49.95 37.80 9.66
N ALA A 3 -49.31 38.07 8.52
CA ALA A 3 -48.14 38.93 8.23
C ALA A 3 -48.31 40.41 8.65
N ALA A 4 -47.32 41.30 8.67
CA ALA A 4 -46.29 41.56 7.66
C ALA A 4 -45.18 42.50 8.18
N PHE A 5 -43.99 42.45 7.56
CA PHE A 5 -43.07 43.59 7.52
C PHE A 5 -42.46 43.75 6.12
N VAL A 6 -42.40 45.01 5.71
CA VAL A 6 -41.92 45.59 4.45
C VAL A 6 -40.45 45.99 4.62
N ALA A 7 -39.61 45.80 3.60
CA ALA A 7 -38.45 46.67 3.35
C ALA A 7 -38.07 46.67 1.87
N ALA A 8 -38.08 47.88 1.29
CA ALA A 8 -37.69 48.22 -0.08
C ALA A 8 -36.16 48.36 -0.22
N GLY A 9 -35.67 48.15 -1.44
CA GLY A 9 -34.24 48.17 -1.77
C GLY A 9 -33.68 49.54 -2.18
N LEU A 10 -32.37 49.55 -2.41
CA LEU A 10 -31.64 50.54 -3.19
C LEU A 10 -30.49 49.83 -3.92
N GLY A 11 -30.43 49.99 -5.23
CA GLY A 11 -29.33 49.53 -6.08
C GLY A 11 -28.33 50.64 -6.39
N PHE A 12 -27.13 50.25 -6.86
CA PHE A 12 -26.24 51.10 -7.64
C PHE A 12 -25.48 50.26 -8.69
N VAL A 13 -25.29 50.87 -9.86
CA VAL A 13 -24.76 50.38 -11.15
C VAL A 13 -23.23 50.63 -11.22
N PRO A 14 -22.43 49.89 -12.03
CA PRO A 14 -20.98 49.80 -11.88
C PRO A 14 -20.20 50.84 -12.71
N SER A 15 -18.91 51.06 -12.37
CA SER A 15 -17.95 51.75 -13.23
C SER A 15 -16.59 51.03 -13.28
N THR A 16 -15.81 51.40 -14.30
CA THR A 16 -14.77 50.62 -15.00
C THR A 16 -13.33 50.92 -14.58
N ALA A 17 -12.51 49.86 -14.59
CA ALA A 17 -11.08 49.74 -14.98
C ALA A 17 -9.97 50.51 -14.22
N THR A 18 -8.95 49.79 -13.73
CA THR A 18 -7.59 49.73 -14.33
C THR A 18 -6.68 48.78 -13.53
N ALA A 19 -5.82 48.05 -14.26
CA ALA A 19 -4.93 47.01 -13.77
C ALA A 19 -3.63 47.57 -13.18
N THR A 20 -3.07 46.88 -12.19
CA THR A 20 -1.63 46.86 -11.88
C THR A 20 -1.24 45.44 -11.50
N GLU A 21 -0.27 44.89 -12.24
CA GLU A 21 0.25 43.53 -12.13
C GLU A 21 1.13 43.34 -10.89
N GLY A 22 0.96 42.20 -10.21
CA GLY A 22 1.86 41.62 -9.22
C GLY A 22 1.90 40.10 -9.43
N PRO A 23 2.98 39.40 -9.04
CA PRO A 23 3.37 38.12 -9.62
C PRO A 23 2.40 37.00 -9.23
N THR A 24 1.87 36.29 -10.22
CA THR A 24 0.94 35.18 -10.03
C THR A 24 1.68 33.87 -9.75
N THR A 25 1.31 33.25 -8.64
CA THR A 25 1.55 31.85 -8.29
C THR A 25 0.90 30.90 -9.31
N PRO A 26 1.41 29.66 -9.49
CA PRO A 26 0.85 28.71 -10.45
C PRO A 26 -0.56 28.29 -10.03
N VAL A 27 -1.53 28.48 -10.92
CA VAL A 27 -2.93 28.10 -10.73
C VAL A 27 -3.08 26.62 -11.08
N ALA A 28 -3.55 25.82 -10.11
CA ALA A 28 -4.03 24.47 -10.34
C ALA A 28 -5.25 24.50 -11.29
N GLN A 29 -5.17 23.78 -12.40
CA GLN A 29 -6.27 23.65 -13.35
C GLN A 29 -7.41 22.81 -12.75
N THR A 30 -8.63 23.32 -12.83
CA THR A 30 -9.87 22.69 -12.36
C THR A 30 -10.37 21.58 -13.31
N PRO A 31 -11.14 20.59 -12.82
CA PRO A 31 -11.34 19.29 -13.50
C PRO A 31 -12.40 19.23 -14.61
N ALA A 32 -12.78 20.34 -15.25
CA ALA A 32 -14.01 20.38 -16.06
C ALA A 32 -13.87 20.09 -17.57
N ASP A 33 -12.65 20.08 -18.13
CA ASP A 33 -12.45 19.85 -19.58
C ASP A 33 -11.88 18.45 -19.93
N ALA A 34 -11.70 17.57 -18.95
CA ALA A 34 -11.18 16.21 -19.14
C ALA A 34 -12.23 15.17 -19.60
N THR A 35 -13.52 15.52 -19.69
CA THR A 35 -14.63 14.55 -19.71
C THR A 35 -15.19 14.16 -21.07
N LYS A 36 -14.55 14.50 -22.20
CA LYS A 36 -15.02 14.07 -23.54
C LYS A 36 -14.05 13.26 -24.39
N ALA A 37 -12.84 12.95 -23.90
CA ALA A 37 -11.90 12.06 -24.58
C ALA A 37 -11.69 10.70 -23.89
N ALA A 38 -12.38 10.45 -22.76
CA ALA A 38 -12.18 9.26 -21.93
C ALA A 38 -13.05 8.03 -22.31
N SER A 39 -13.77 8.06 -23.44
CA SER A 39 -14.82 7.07 -23.74
C SER A 39 -14.55 6.17 -24.95
N ALA A 40 -13.29 5.95 -25.33
CA ALA A 40 -12.93 4.93 -26.34
C ALA A 40 -11.46 4.46 -26.21
N VAL A 41 -11.15 3.75 -25.13
CA VAL A 41 -9.97 2.87 -25.07
C VAL A 41 -10.49 1.46 -24.82
N GLN A 42 -10.53 0.68 -25.90
CA GLN A 42 -10.68 -0.76 -25.81
C GLN A 42 -9.35 -1.27 -25.26
N ALA A 43 -9.30 -1.55 -23.95
CA ALA A 43 -8.13 -2.11 -23.31
C ALA A 43 -7.81 -3.47 -23.94
N GLY A 44 -6.61 -3.61 -24.50
CA GLY A 44 -6.08 -4.94 -24.82
C GLY A 44 -6.06 -5.79 -23.55
N LYS A 45 -6.39 -7.08 -23.66
CA LYS A 45 -6.26 -8.02 -22.54
C LYS A 45 -4.77 -8.26 -22.27
N GLY A 46 -4.26 -7.64 -21.22
CA GLY A 46 -2.95 -7.90 -20.63
C GLY A 46 -2.97 -7.46 -19.17
N SER A 47 -2.41 -8.24 -18.26
CA SER A 47 -2.36 -7.91 -16.83
C SER A 47 -1.43 -6.72 -16.57
N GLY A 48 -1.99 -5.58 -16.18
CA GLY A 48 -1.42 -4.59 -15.25
C GLY A 48 -0.13 -3.83 -15.59
N GLU A 49 0.63 -4.21 -16.62
CA GLU A 49 2.02 -3.74 -16.80
C GLU A 49 2.43 -3.56 -18.26
N LYS A 50 1.58 -3.86 -19.25
CA LYS A 50 1.89 -3.72 -20.68
C LYS A 50 0.75 -3.05 -21.45
N PHE A 51 1.09 -2.25 -22.45
CA PHE A 51 0.11 -1.69 -23.37
C PHE A 51 0.61 -1.69 -24.82
N HIS A 52 -0.34 -1.56 -25.75
CA HIS A 52 -0.10 -1.44 -27.19
C HIS A 52 -1.19 -0.56 -27.80
N SER A 53 -0.79 0.38 -28.66
CA SER A 53 -1.66 1.18 -29.52
C SER A 53 -1.11 1.11 -30.95
N PRO A 54 -1.81 0.41 -31.86
CA PRO A 54 -1.33 0.20 -33.22
C PRO A 54 -1.25 1.49 -34.04
N ALA A 55 -0.48 1.45 -35.13
CA ALA A 55 -0.21 2.63 -35.99
C ALA A 55 -1.48 3.29 -36.57
N ASP A 56 -2.52 2.52 -36.86
CA ASP A 56 -3.80 2.98 -37.41
C ASP A 56 -4.60 3.87 -36.43
N ARG A 57 -4.23 3.89 -35.15
CA ARG A 57 -4.75 4.83 -34.14
C ARG A 57 -4.14 6.23 -34.24
N SER A 58 -3.15 6.43 -35.11
CA SER A 58 -2.54 7.74 -35.33
C SER A 58 -3.52 8.70 -36.01
N VAL A 59 -3.70 9.88 -35.42
CA VAL A 59 -4.49 10.97 -36.01
C VAL A 59 -3.56 11.89 -36.78
N ARG A 60 -3.83 12.10 -38.07
CA ARG A 60 -3.04 12.97 -38.94
C ARG A 60 -3.64 14.36 -39.02
N THR A 61 -2.79 15.37 -39.06
CA THR A 61 -3.20 16.77 -39.20
C THR A 61 -2.20 17.54 -40.06
N THR A 62 -2.69 18.43 -40.92
CA THR A 62 -1.86 19.39 -41.65
C THR A 62 -1.33 20.47 -40.71
N LEU A 63 -0.06 20.85 -40.85
CA LEU A 63 0.59 21.90 -40.06
C LEU A 63 0.13 23.31 -40.49
N PRO A 64 0.06 24.27 -39.55
CA PRO A 64 -0.18 25.67 -39.89
C PRO A 64 0.91 26.21 -40.82
N GLY A 65 0.51 26.76 -41.97
CA GLY A 65 1.45 27.33 -42.95
C GLY A 65 2.04 26.32 -43.96
N ALA A 66 1.50 25.09 -44.04
CA ALA A 66 1.85 24.16 -45.10
C ALA A 66 1.62 24.80 -46.49
N ALA A 67 2.64 24.78 -47.35
CA ALA A 67 2.59 25.39 -48.67
C ALA A 67 1.86 24.48 -49.68
N GLY A 68 0.87 25.04 -50.40
CA GLY A 68 0.10 24.34 -51.44
C GLY A 68 -0.96 23.38 -50.87
N ASN A 69 -1.75 22.76 -51.74
CA ASN A 69 -2.84 21.80 -51.42
C ASN A 69 -2.38 20.50 -50.71
N LYS A 70 -1.29 20.51 -49.94
CA LYS A 70 -0.80 19.37 -49.18
C LYS A 70 -1.70 19.13 -47.98
N THR A 71 -2.38 17.99 -47.96
CA THR A 71 -3.32 17.62 -46.90
C THR A 71 -2.84 16.39 -46.15
N ALA A 72 -3.33 16.21 -44.92
CA ALA A 72 -3.08 14.99 -44.14
C ALA A 72 -3.50 13.70 -44.88
N ASP A 73 -4.51 13.81 -45.75
CA ASP A 73 -5.03 12.69 -46.55
C ASP A 73 -4.04 12.22 -47.62
N ASP A 74 -3.11 13.08 -48.06
CA ASP A 74 -2.07 12.75 -49.03
C ASP A 74 -0.92 11.92 -48.42
N HIS A 75 -0.92 11.74 -47.10
CA HIS A 75 0.14 11.04 -46.36
C HIS A 75 -0.40 9.88 -45.50
N PRO A 76 -1.11 8.89 -46.10
CA PRO A 76 -1.74 7.80 -45.35
C PRO A 76 -0.73 6.84 -44.70
N GLY A 77 0.56 6.97 -45.01
CA GLY A 77 1.64 6.18 -44.41
C GLY A 77 2.25 6.78 -43.13
N LEU A 78 2.02 8.06 -42.84
CA LEU A 78 2.63 8.69 -41.65
C LEU A 78 1.91 8.26 -40.38
N ALA A 79 2.58 7.58 -39.45
CA ALA A 79 1.99 7.09 -38.21
C ALA A 79 3.07 6.74 -37.17
N ALA A 80 2.64 6.57 -35.92
CA ALA A 80 3.42 5.93 -34.88
C ALA A 80 2.61 4.76 -34.29
N GLU A 81 3.22 3.59 -34.19
CA GLU A 81 2.79 2.52 -33.29
C GLU A 81 3.51 2.70 -31.95
N ILE A 82 2.79 2.52 -30.84
CA ILE A 82 3.37 2.68 -29.50
C ILE A 82 3.01 1.49 -28.63
N SER A 83 3.97 0.99 -27.87
CA SER A 83 3.78 -0.02 -26.82
C SER A 83 4.59 0.34 -25.61
N GLY A 84 4.26 -0.20 -24.45
CA GLY A 84 5.07 0.05 -23.26
C GLY A 84 4.90 -0.98 -22.17
N GLU A 85 5.84 -0.95 -21.23
CA GLU A 85 5.95 -1.84 -20.10
C GLU A 85 6.32 -1.05 -18.82
N SER A 86 5.66 -1.36 -17.71
CA SER A 86 5.97 -0.78 -16.40
C SER A 86 7.04 -1.60 -15.69
N TYR A 87 8.10 -0.95 -15.23
CA TYR A 87 9.24 -1.63 -14.60
C TYR A 87 9.24 -1.47 -13.08
N SER A 88 8.81 -0.30 -12.60
CA SER A 88 8.67 0.02 -11.17
C SER A 88 7.33 0.72 -10.93
N ALA A 89 7.08 1.08 -9.68
CA ALA A 89 5.93 1.89 -9.30
C ALA A 89 5.82 3.20 -10.08
N HIS A 90 6.93 3.74 -10.57
CA HIS A 90 7.02 5.07 -11.20
C HIS A 90 7.56 5.04 -12.64
N ARG A 91 8.14 3.93 -13.12
CA ARG A 91 8.82 3.88 -14.42
C ARG A 91 8.00 3.24 -15.53
N LEU A 92 7.98 3.90 -16.69
CA LEU A 92 7.45 3.39 -17.95
C LEU A 92 8.58 3.29 -18.98
N GLY A 93 8.76 2.10 -19.56
CA GLY A 93 9.50 1.96 -20.82
C GLY A 93 8.53 1.96 -22.00
N LEU A 94 8.72 2.89 -22.94
CA LEU A 94 7.97 3.07 -24.17
C LEU A 94 8.80 2.58 -25.36
N THR A 95 8.19 1.77 -26.21
CA THR A 95 8.68 1.48 -27.56
C THR A 95 7.79 2.18 -28.58
N ALA A 96 8.39 2.90 -29.51
CA ALA A 96 7.68 3.55 -30.60
C ALA A 96 8.27 3.14 -31.94
N LYS A 97 7.39 2.73 -32.86
CA LYS A 97 7.74 2.36 -34.23
C LYS A 97 7.10 3.34 -35.20
N ILE A 98 7.93 3.97 -36.02
CA ILE A 98 7.51 5.05 -36.91
C ILE A 98 7.21 4.49 -38.30
N THR A 99 6.06 4.83 -38.85
CA THR A 99 5.71 4.57 -40.25
C THR A 99 5.72 5.89 -40.99
N GLY A 100 6.37 5.94 -42.16
CA GLY A 100 6.54 7.18 -42.91
C GLY A 100 7.58 7.03 -44.02
N PRO A 101 8.00 8.14 -44.66
CA PRO A 101 9.06 8.13 -45.65
C PRO A 101 10.43 7.76 -45.05
N ASP A 102 11.34 7.24 -45.88
CA ASP A 102 12.78 7.17 -45.56
C ASP A 102 13.43 8.56 -45.69
N ALA A 103 12.96 9.48 -44.86
CA ALA A 103 13.42 10.85 -44.75
C ALA A 103 13.42 11.25 -43.27
N PRO A 104 14.18 12.29 -42.86
CA PRO A 104 14.15 12.79 -41.49
C PRO A 104 12.75 13.23 -41.07
N LEU A 105 12.26 12.66 -39.96
CA LEU A 105 11.01 12.99 -39.30
C LEU A 105 11.31 13.47 -37.88
N ASP A 106 10.68 14.56 -37.46
CA ASP A 106 10.77 15.04 -36.08
C ASP A 106 9.80 14.24 -35.21
N VAL A 107 10.29 13.60 -34.15
CA VAL A 107 9.48 12.84 -33.22
C VAL A 107 9.52 13.50 -31.85
N VAL A 108 8.34 13.76 -31.30
CA VAL A 108 8.15 14.28 -29.95
C VAL A 108 7.38 13.25 -29.13
N VAL A 109 7.99 12.81 -28.03
CA VAL A 109 7.31 12.05 -26.97
C VAL A 109 6.89 13.04 -25.88
N ASP A 110 5.59 13.18 -25.66
CA ASP A 110 5.01 13.91 -24.53
C ASP A 110 4.56 12.87 -23.50
N TRP A 111 5.16 12.90 -22.32
CA TRP A 111 4.94 11.90 -21.27
C TRP A 111 3.66 12.16 -20.45
N GLY A 112 3.00 13.30 -20.68
CA GLY A 112 1.77 13.69 -20.01
C GLY A 112 1.96 14.32 -18.63
N ASP A 113 3.20 14.44 -18.14
CA ASP A 113 3.56 15.07 -16.87
C ASP A 113 4.20 16.47 -17.05
N GLY A 114 4.12 17.01 -18.27
CA GLY A 114 4.73 18.29 -18.66
C GLY A 114 6.15 18.15 -19.20
N THR A 115 6.75 16.95 -19.16
CA THR A 115 8.04 16.68 -19.80
C THR A 115 7.86 16.17 -21.23
N THR A 116 8.82 16.52 -22.10
CA THR A 116 8.84 16.04 -23.49
C THR A 116 10.26 15.64 -23.88
N GLU A 117 10.36 14.65 -24.76
CA GLU A 117 11.61 14.27 -25.41
C GLU A 117 11.49 14.46 -26.92
N LYS A 118 12.54 15.01 -27.55
CA LYS A 118 12.60 15.21 -29.00
C LYS A 118 13.69 14.35 -29.60
N ARG A 119 13.43 13.79 -30.76
CA ARG A 119 14.45 13.13 -31.59
C ARG A 119 14.11 13.27 -33.07
N THR A 120 15.07 12.91 -33.90
CA THR A 120 14.82 12.62 -35.32
C THR A 120 14.74 11.10 -35.50
N ALA A 121 13.85 10.66 -36.38
CA ALA A 121 13.72 9.27 -36.81
C ALA A 121 13.41 9.19 -38.31
N LYS A 122 13.32 7.98 -38.85
CA LYS A 122 12.83 7.73 -40.21
C LYS A 122 11.70 6.70 -40.23
N GLY A 123 10.99 6.61 -41.35
CA GLY A 123 10.04 5.53 -41.59
C GLY A 123 10.70 4.15 -41.47
N GLY A 124 10.07 3.25 -40.72
CA GLY A 124 10.57 1.92 -40.40
C GLY A 124 11.46 1.85 -39.16
N GLU A 125 11.86 2.98 -38.58
CA GLU A 125 12.66 3.01 -37.35
C GLU A 125 11.81 2.67 -36.12
N GLU A 126 12.40 1.92 -35.20
CA GLU A 126 11.85 1.62 -33.89
C GLU A 126 12.83 2.11 -32.81
N PHE A 127 12.31 2.63 -31.71
CA PHE A 127 13.14 3.03 -30.60
C PHE A 127 12.47 2.82 -29.25
N TYR A 128 13.32 2.65 -28.24
CA TYR A 128 12.95 2.49 -26.84
C TYR A 128 13.31 3.73 -26.02
N ARG A 129 12.47 4.09 -25.05
CA ARG A 129 12.68 5.16 -24.07
C ARG A 129 12.15 4.79 -22.71
N ASP A 130 12.89 5.21 -21.69
CA ASP A 130 12.46 5.13 -20.30
C ASP A 130 12.05 6.50 -19.79
N HIS A 131 11.00 6.51 -18.97
CA HIS A 131 10.55 7.69 -18.25
C HIS A 131 10.21 7.34 -16.81
N VAL A 132 10.64 8.20 -15.89
CA VAL A 132 10.34 8.08 -14.45
C VAL A 132 9.40 9.21 -14.08
N TYR A 133 8.19 8.85 -13.64
CA TYR A 133 7.21 9.81 -13.16
C TYR A 133 7.54 10.24 -11.74
N ALA A 134 7.48 11.54 -11.46
CA ALA A 134 7.75 12.07 -10.11
C ALA A 134 6.63 11.74 -9.09
N GLU A 135 5.42 11.52 -9.59
CA GLU A 135 4.22 11.23 -8.81
C GLU A 135 3.53 9.99 -9.40
N VAL A 136 2.79 9.24 -8.59
CA VAL A 136 1.88 8.22 -9.15
C VAL A 136 0.66 8.90 -9.77
N GLY A 137 0.18 8.36 -10.89
CA GLY A 137 -0.92 9.00 -11.61
C GLY A 137 -1.40 8.28 -12.85
N GLU A 138 -2.49 8.81 -13.40
CA GLU A 138 -2.94 8.55 -14.76
C GLU A 138 -2.37 9.68 -15.67
N TYR A 139 -1.68 9.29 -16.75
CA TYR A 139 -1.00 10.15 -17.72
C TYR A 139 -1.48 9.86 -19.14
N VAL A 140 -1.38 10.83 -20.04
CA VAL A 140 -1.61 10.60 -21.48
C VAL A 140 -0.30 10.74 -22.22
N VAL A 141 0.31 9.60 -22.55
CA VAL A 141 1.54 9.54 -23.34
C VAL A 141 1.18 9.77 -24.80
N LYS A 142 1.87 10.69 -25.48
CA LYS A 142 1.67 10.99 -26.90
C LYS A 142 2.98 10.89 -27.64
N VAL A 143 2.94 10.26 -28.81
CA VAL A 143 4.04 10.28 -29.77
C VAL A 143 3.54 11.03 -31.00
N THR A 144 4.15 12.17 -31.29
CA THR A 144 3.87 12.99 -32.47
C THR A 144 5.04 12.89 -33.43
N VAL A 145 4.76 12.48 -34.66
CA VAL A 145 5.71 12.39 -35.76
C VAL A 145 5.38 13.49 -36.75
N THR A 146 6.35 14.35 -37.05
CA THR A 146 6.17 15.51 -37.90
C THR A 146 7.05 15.39 -39.14
N ASP A 147 6.42 15.42 -40.30
CA ASP A 147 7.06 15.57 -41.60
C ASP A 147 6.96 17.04 -42.02
N ALA A 148 7.93 17.83 -41.58
CA ALA A 148 7.95 19.27 -41.84
C ALA A 148 8.07 19.60 -43.35
N ALA A 149 8.72 18.74 -44.13
CA ALA A 149 8.88 18.93 -45.58
C ALA A 149 7.53 18.83 -46.32
N ASN A 150 6.63 17.99 -45.81
CA ASN A 150 5.29 17.82 -46.35
C ASN A 150 4.21 18.58 -45.57
N GLY A 151 4.57 19.25 -44.47
CA GLY A 151 3.64 20.08 -43.71
C GLY A 151 2.55 19.25 -43.02
N VAL A 152 2.88 18.03 -42.58
CA VAL A 152 1.93 17.10 -41.95
C VAL A 152 2.53 16.50 -40.68
N GLN A 153 1.68 16.17 -39.72
CA GLN A 153 2.07 15.40 -38.54
C GLN A 153 1.06 14.29 -38.26
N ALA A 154 1.49 13.25 -37.56
CA ALA A 154 0.66 12.17 -37.05
C ALA A 154 0.91 11.98 -35.56
N THR A 155 -0.17 11.90 -34.77
CA THR A 155 -0.08 11.70 -33.32
C THR A 155 -0.80 10.41 -32.92
N ASN A 156 -0.08 9.50 -32.26
CA ASN A 156 -0.68 8.40 -31.50
C ASN A 156 -0.64 8.76 -30.01
N ARG A 157 -1.65 8.36 -29.25
CA ARG A 157 -1.76 8.66 -27.82
C ARG A 157 -2.35 7.48 -27.06
N MET A 158 -1.94 7.33 -25.81
CA MET A 158 -2.47 6.29 -24.94
C MET A 158 -2.52 6.76 -23.48
N ALA A 159 -3.56 6.34 -22.76
CA ALA A 159 -3.69 6.60 -21.33
C ALA A 159 -2.89 5.55 -20.56
N TYR A 160 -1.88 6.00 -19.82
CA TYR A 160 -1.03 5.19 -18.95
C TYR A 160 -1.41 5.45 -17.49
N ALA A 161 -1.36 4.43 -16.65
CA ALA A 161 -1.43 4.61 -15.20
C ALA A 161 -0.20 3.95 -14.59
N THR A 162 0.50 4.66 -13.72
CA THR A 162 1.65 4.12 -13.00
C THR A 162 1.25 2.85 -12.23
N SER A 163 2.14 1.85 -12.17
CA SER A 163 1.86 0.61 -11.42
C SER A 163 1.85 0.83 -9.92
N GLY A 164 2.49 1.90 -9.44
CA GLY A 164 2.50 2.32 -8.04
C GLY A 164 1.16 2.88 -7.58
N SER A 165 0.94 2.75 -6.28
CA SER A 165 -0.22 3.30 -5.59
C SER A 165 0.17 3.92 -4.26
N GLU A 166 -0.49 5.02 -3.90
CA GLU A 166 -0.19 5.74 -2.66
C GLU A 166 -1.31 5.58 -1.63
N PHE A 167 -0.93 5.66 -0.35
CA PHE A 167 -1.81 5.38 0.76
C PHE A 167 -2.64 6.61 1.12
N THR A 168 -3.96 6.42 1.21
CA THR A 168 -4.87 7.37 1.84
C THR A 168 -5.36 6.80 3.17
N PRO A 169 -5.03 7.44 4.31
CA PRO A 169 -5.53 7.01 5.60
C PRO A 169 -7.05 7.11 5.68
N HIS A 170 -7.67 6.17 6.38
CA HIS A 170 -9.10 6.16 6.63
C HIS A 170 -9.35 5.96 8.13
N ALA A 171 -10.34 6.67 8.69
CA ALA A 171 -10.73 6.44 10.07
C ALA A 171 -11.17 4.98 10.24
N PRO A 172 -10.77 4.28 11.33
CA PRO A 172 -11.16 2.88 11.54
C PRO A 172 -12.67 2.68 11.38
N THR A 173 -13.08 1.92 10.36
CA THR A 173 -14.50 1.74 10.00
C THR A 173 -14.79 0.28 9.70
N ARG A 174 -15.87 -0.26 10.26
CA ARG A 174 -16.30 -1.63 10.00
C ARG A 174 -16.92 -1.75 8.61
N LEU A 175 -16.35 -2.59 7.77
CA LEU A 175 -16.90 -2.90 6.44
C LEU A 175 -17.65 -4.23 6.41
N LEU A 176 -17.30 -5.16 7.30
CA LEU A 176 -17.93 -6.47 7.40
C LEU A 176 -17.97 -6.96 8.84
N ASP A 177 -19.10 -7.53 9.26
CA ASP A 177 -19.24 -8.31 10.49
C ASP A 177 -20.36 -9.35 10.33
N THR A 178 -19.97 -10.62 10.30
CA THR A 178 -20.92 -11.71 10.08
C THR A 178 -21.86 -11.94 11.25
N ARG A 179 -21.56 -11.40 12.44
CA ARG A 179 -22.35 -11.61 13.65
C ARG A 179 -23.64 -10.81 13.64
N ASP A 180 -23.62 -9.63 13.02
CA ASP A 180 -24.74 -8.69 12.96
C ASP A 180 -25.23 -8.39 11.52
N GLY A 181 -24.52 -8.88 10.50
CA GLY A 181 -24.89 -8.68 9.09
C GLY A 181 -24.41 -7.34 8.52
N THR A 182 -23.46 -6.66 9.16
CA THR A 182 -22.81 -5.50 8.56
C THR A 182 -22.07 -5.92 7.30
N GLY A 183 -22.42 -5.30 6.16
CA GLY A 183 -21.74 -5.50 4.86
C GLY A 183 -21.91 -6.88 4.23
N THR A 184 -22.64 -7.81 4.86
CA THR A 184 -22.87 -9.18 4.37
C THR A 184 -24.16 -9.77 4.98
N THR A 185 -24.53 -10.99 4.62
CA THR A 185 -25.64 -11.68 5.28
C THR A 185 -25.21 -12.11 6.69
N GLN A 186 -26.06 -11.86 7.69
CA GLN A 186 -25.81 -12.32 9.06
C GLN A 186 -25.73 -13.85 9.11
N GLY A 187 -24.63 -14.36 9.68
CA GLY A 187 -24.37 -15.80 9.83
C GLY A 187 -22.90 -16.15 9.64
N LYS A 188 -22.45 -17.18 10.36
CA LYS A 188 -21.06 -17.66 10.29
C LYS A 188 -20.68 -18.09 8.87
N VAL A 189 -19.43 -17.83 8.49
CA VAL A 189 -18.83 -18.37 7.26
C VAL A 189 -18.57 -19.85 7.48
N ALA A 190 -19.18 -20.70 6.64
CA ALA A 190 -19.01 -22.15 6.70
C ALA A 190 -17.54 -22.56 6.62
N GLY A 191 -17.22 -23.74 7.15
CA GLY A 191 -15.92 -24.37 6.90
C GLY A 191 -15.70 -24.54 5.40
N ARG A 192 -14.51 -24.19 4.91
CA ARG A 192 -14.18 -24.17 3.47
C ARG A 192 -15.08 -23.22 2.66
N GLY A 193 -15.77 -22.29 3.30
CA GLY A 193 -16.58 -21.25 2.68
C GLY A 193 -15.83 -19.93 2.52
N THR A 194 -16.40 -19.03 1.73
CA THR A 194 -15.88 -17.67 1.50
C THR A 194 -16.98 -16.64 1.77
N THR A 195 -16.61 -15.50 2.34
CA THR A 195 -17.42 -14.28 2.35
C THR A 195 -16.61 -13.15 1.71
N ARG A 196 -17.27 -12.05 1.33
CA ARG A 196 -16.63 -10.94 0.63
C ARG A 196 -16.89 -9.60 1.29
N VAL A 197 -15.89 -8.72 1.24
CA VAL A 197 -15.94 -7.34 1.76
C VAL A 197 -16.05 -6.40 0.57
N ARG A 198 -17.11 -5.57 0.53
CA ARG A 198 -17.23 -4.49 -0.47
C ARG A 198 -16.33 -3.33 -0.05
N VAL A 199 -15.32 -3.03 -0.86
CA VAL A 199 -14.35 -1.97 -0.56
C VAL A 199 -14.61 -0.76 -1.44
N ALA A 200 -14.55 -0.94 -2.77
CA ALA A 200 -14.67 0.17 -3.71
C ALA A 200 -16.08 0.80 -3.64
N GLY A 201 -16.14 2.13 -3.53
CA GLY A 201 -17.40 2.85 -3.44
C GLY A 201 -18.21 2.56 -2.18
N ASN A 202 -17.57 2.14 -1.09
CA ASN A 202 -18.18 1.90 0.22
C ASN A 202 -17.54 2.79 1.29
N SER A 203 -18.31 3.27 2.27
CA SER A 203 -17.79 4.06 3.42
C SER A 203 -16.84 5.20 3.02
N ALA A 204 -17.17 6.00 2.01
CA ALA A 204 -16.34 7.09 1.47
C ALA A 204 -15.00 6.66 0.83
N ILE A 205 -14.78 5.36 0.58
CA ILE A 205 -13.69 4.84 -0.23
C ILE A 205 -14.04 5.05 -1.72
N PRO A 206 -13.12 5.57 -2.55
CA PRO A 206 -13.34 5.74 -3.99
C PRO A 206 -13.71 4.45 -4.72
N ALA A 207 -14.35 4.58 -5.89
CA ALA A 207 -14.69 3.44 -6.75
C ALA A 207 -13.46 2.81 -7.44
N LYS A 208 -12.37 3.56 -7.59
CA LYS A 208 -11.10 3.07 -8.15
C LYS A 208 -10.07 2.97 -7.02
N VAL A 209 -9.88 1.78 -6.48
CA VAL A 209 -8.84 1.45 -5.49
C VAL A 209 -8.04 0.26 -5.98
N THR A 210 -6.76 0.21 -5.62
CA THR A 210 -5.82 -0.85 -6.03
C THR A 210 -5.58 -1.86 -4.92
N ALA A 211 -5.53 -1.39 -3.67
CA ALA A 211 -5.40 -2.23 -2.49
C ALA A 211 -6.08 -1.56 -1.28
N VAL A 212 -6.31 -2.34 -0.23
CA VAL A 212 -6.92 -1.88 1.02
C VAL A 212 -6.15 -2.41 2.22
N VAL A 213 -6.12 -1.62 3.28
CA VAL A 213 -5.61 -2.04 4.60
C VAL A 213 -6.80 -2.41 5.48
N LEU A 214 -6.90 -3.68 5.84
CA LEU A 214 -7.94 -4.21 6.70
C LEU A 214 -7.32 -4.80 7.96
N ASN A 215 -7.94 -4.58 9.12
CA ASN A 215 -7.76 -5.47 10.25
C ASN A 215 -8.84 -6.54 10.18
N VAL A 216 -8.45 -7.79 9.92
CA VAL A 216 -9.37 -8.92 9.80
C VAL A 216 -9.33 -9.73 11.08
N THR A 217 -10.49 -9.91 11.71
CA THR A 217 -10.65 -10.68 12.94
C THR A 217 -11.49 -11.92 12.70
N VAL A 218 -10.97 -13.08 13.09
CA VAL A 218 -11.78 -14.29 13.26
C VAL A 218 -12.25 -14.41 14.70
N THR A 219 -13.48 -14.86 14.91
CA THR A 219 -14.03 -15.11 16.24
C THR A 219 -15.03 -16.28 16.21
N SER A 220 -15.56 -16.65 17.38
CA SER A 220 -16.48 -17.79 17.55
C SER A 220 -15.90 -19.12 17.05
N THR A 221 -14.59 -19.32 17.21
CA THR A 221 -13.82 -20.47 16.72
C THR A 221 -14.04 -21.71 17.59
N THR A 222 -14.43 -22.83 16.97
CA THR A 222 -14.70 -24.11 17.67
C THR A 222 -13.73 -25.23 17.28
N ALA A 223 -12.85 -24.95 16.32
CA ALA A 223 -11.78 -25.83 15.85
C ALA A 223 -10.65 -24.95 15.33
N ASP A 224 -9.48 -25.56 15.11
CA ASP A 224 -8.33 -24.86 14.56
C ASP A 224 -8.52 -24.61 13.05
N GLY A 225 -7.92 -23.53 12.56
CA GLY A 225 -8.03 -23.16 11.15
C GLY A 225 -7.24 -21.92 10.79
N HIS A 226 -7.52 -21.40 9.60
CA HIS A 226 -6.91 -20.17 9.09
C HIS A 226 -7.88 -19.41 8.19
N VAL A 227 -7.58 -18.14 7.93
CA VAL A 227 -8.26 -17.32 6.92
C VAL A 227 -7.25 -16.88 5.87
N THR A 228 -7.66 -16.98 4.60
CA THR A 228 -6.93 -16.42 3.45
C THR A 228 -7.72 -15.24 2.92
N VAL A 229 -7.03 -14.11 2.74
CA VAL A 229 -7.60 -12.85 2.24
C VAL A 229 -7.00 -12.54 0.88
N TYR A 230 -7.83 -12.33 -0.13
CA TYR A 230 -7.36 -12.16 -1.51
C TYR A 230 -8.31 -11.28 -2.34
N ALA A 231 -7.85 -10.83 -3.51
CA ALA A 231 -8.63 -9.94 -4.37
C ALA A 231 -9.91 -10.61 -4.91
N GLY A 232 -11.00 -9.84 -4.98
CA GLY A 232 -12.24 -10.24 -5.67
C GLY A 232 -11.98 -10.69 -7.10
N GLY A 233 -12.59 -11.82 -7.49
CA GLY A 233 -12.39 -12.42 -8.82
C GLY A 233 -11.00 -13.03 -9.08
N GLY A 234 -10.06 -12.95 -8.13
CA GLY A 234 -8.72 -13.54 -8.22
C GLY A 234 -8.67 -15.01 -7.80
N SER A 235 -7.58 -15.70 -8.16
CA SER A 235 -7.29 -17.03 -7.64
C SER A 235 -6.87 -16.96 -6.18
N ARG A 236 -7.46 -17.82 -5.33
CA ARG A 236 -7.09 -17.92 -3.91
C ARG A 236 -5.62 -18.36 -3.78
N PRO A 237 -4.78 -17.61 -3.04
CA PRO A 237 -3.44 -18.05 -2.67
C PRO A 237 -3.43 -19.29 -1.76
N ASP A 238 -2.35 -20.04 -1.77
CA ASP A 238 -2.11 -21.13 -0.79
C ASP A 238 -1.50 -20.64 0.53
N THR A 239 -1.40 -19.32 0.70
CA THR A 239 -0.86 -18.64 1.89
C THR A 239 -1.99 -18.25 2.85
N SER A 240 -1.82 -18.44 4.15
CA SER A 240 -2.77 -17.91 5.15
C SER A 240 -2.36 -16.52 5.62
N ASN A 241 -3.34 -15.64 5.88
CA ASN A 241 -3.09 -14.36 6.52
C ASN A 241 -3.20 -14.44 8.04
N LEU A 242 -4.19 -15.20 8.55
CA LEU A 242 -4.36 -15.36 10.00
C LEU A 242 -4.64 -16.82 10.34
N ASN A 243 -4.10 -17.28 11.46
CA ASN A 243 -4.25 -18.64 11.97
C ASN A 243 -4.89 -18.55 13.36
N TYR A 244 -5.76 -19.50 13.66
CA TYR A 244 -6.51 -19.49 14.92
C TYR A 244 -6.64 -20.90 15.47
N THR A 245 -6.68 -20.98 16.80
CA THR A 245 -7.06 -22.20 17.52
C THR A 245 -8.44 -22.03 18.14
N THR A 246 -9.00 -23.14 18.59
CA THR A 246 -10.29 -23.19 19.29
C THR A 246 -10.40 -22.16 20.42
N GLY A 247 -11.53 -21.44 20.49
CA GLY A 247 -11.86 -20.51 21.56
C GLY A 247 -11.16 -19.15 21.50
N GLN A 248 -10.40 -18.86 20.44
CA GLN A 248 -9.70 -17.59 20.28
C GLN A 248 -10.45 -16.61 19.37
N SER A 249 -10.28 -15.31 19.66
CA SER A 249 -10.57 -14.22 18.72
C SER A 249 -9.25 -13.59 18.30
N VAL A 250 -8.87 -13.71 17.02
CA VAL A 250 -7.53 -13.34 16.54
C VAL A 250 -7.67 -12.31 15.42
N PRO A 251 -7.13 -11.09 15.59
CA PRO A 251 -6.96 -10.14 14.50
C PRO A 251 -5.60 -10.32 13.81
N ASN A 252 -5.53 -10.00 12.53
CA ASN A 252 -4.28 -9.67 11.84
C ASN A 252 -4.53 -8.51 10.87
N LEU A 253 -3.57 -7.60 10.74
CA LEU A 253 -3.60 -6.56 9.71
C LEU A 253 -3.24 -7.20 8.36
N VAL A 254 -3.93 -6.80 7.30
CA VAL A 254 -3.62 -7.24 5.94
C VAL A 254 -3.61 -6.04 5.00
N ILE A 255 -2.66 -6.03 4.06
CA ILE A 255 -2.71 -5.18 2.87
C ILE A 255 -3.00 -6.11 1.70
N VAL A 256 -4.16 -5.92 1.05
CA VAL A 256 -4.65 -6.86 0.03
C VAL A 256 -5.11 -6.09 -1.21
N PRO A 257 -4.81 -6.57 -2.44
CA PRO A 257 -5.35 -5.96 -3.64
C PRO A 257 -6.89 -6.02 -3.66
N VAL A 258 -7.52 -5.00 -4.22
CA VAL A 258 -8.97 -4.99 -4.45
C VAL A 258 -9.23 -5.48 -5.87
N GLY A 259 -10.19 -6.40 -6.01
CA GLY A 259 -10.59 -6.92 -7.32
C GLY A 259 -11.18 -5.83 -8.22
N GLU A 260 -11.20 -6.05 -9.54
CA GLU A 260 -11.86 -5.13 -10.48
C GLU A 260 -13.36 -4.97 -10.21
N ASP A 261 -13.96 -5.96 -9.54
CA ASP A 261 -15.34 -5.93 -9.04
C ASP A 261 -15.53 -5.07 -7.78
N GLY A 262 -14.44 -4.56 -7.20
CA GLY A 262 -14.43 -3.72 -6.00
C GLY A 262 -14.43 -4.48 -4.67
N TYR A 263 -14.21 -5.81 -4.70
CA TYR A 263 -14.28 -6.68 -3.54
C TYR A 263 -12.93 -7.25 -3.10
N VAL A 264 -12.92 -7.72 -1.86
CA VAL A 264 -11.91 -8.60 -1.27
C VAL A 264 -12.61 -9.85 -0.74
N GLU A 265 -12.02 -11.01 -0.96
CA GLU A 265 -12.53 -12.32 -0.53
C GLU A 265 -11.84 -12.77 0.77
N LEU A 266 -12.62 -13.30 1.70
CA LEU A 266 -12.17 -13.87 2.98
C LEU A 266 -12.61 -15.34 3.02
N PHE A 267 -11.65 -16.24 2.79
CA PHE A 267 -11.87 -17.68 2.79
C PHE A 267 -11.56 -18.30 4.15
N ASN A 268 -12.53 -19.02 4.73
CA ASN A 268 -12.33 -19.85 5.92
C ASN A 268 -11.71 -21.20 5.51
N GLY A 269 -10.42 -21.36 5.77
CA GLY A 269 -9.69 -22.60 5.49
C GLY A 269 -9.96 -23.74 6.46
N GLY A 270 -10.57 -23.45 7.61
CA GLY A 270 -10.97 -24.43 8.61
C GLY A 270 -12.18 -25.27 8.18
N TRP A 271 -12.45 -26.35 8.92
CA TRP A 271 -13.59 -27.24 8.67
C TRP A 271 -14.85 -26.82 9.44
N SER A 272 -14.71 -26.02 10.49
CA SER A 272 -15.83 -25.51 11.28
C SER A 272 -16.20 -24.08 10.89
N PRO A 273 -17.48 -23.69 11.04
CA PRO A 273 -17.93 -22.34 10.75
C PRO A 273 -17.36 -21.32 11.75
N VAL A 274 -17.00 -20.13 11.26
CA VAL A 274 -16.44 -19.03 12.08
C VAL A 274 -17.15 -17.71 11.78
N ASP A 275 -17.05 -16.76 12.71
CA ASP A 275 -17.41 -15.38 12.44
C ASP A 275 -16.19 -14.59 11.97
N LEU A 276 -16.41 -13.70 10.99
CA LEU A 276 -15.38 -12.82 10.45
C LEU A 276 -15.82 -11.35 10.58
N VAL A 277 -14.86 -10.51 10.94
CA VAL A 277 -14.99 -9.06 11.03
C VAL A 277 -13.86 -8.42 10.24
N ALA A 278 -14.15 -7.38 9.46
CA ALA A 278 -13.15 -6.61 8.74
C ALA A 278 -13.36 -5.11 8.95
N ASP A 279 -12.35 -4.46 9.53
CA ASP A 279 -12.33 -3.02 9.76
C ASP A 279 -11.25 -2.38 8.86
N VAL A 280 -11.60 -1.35 8.09
CA VAL A 280 -10.67 -0.61 7.21
C VAL A 280 -9.95 0.50 7.97
N THR A 281 -8.66 0.68 7.68
CA THR A 281 -7.81 1.77 8.23
C THR A 281 -7.15 2.63 7.16
N GLY A 282 -7.29 2.25 5.90
CA GLY A 282 -6.85 3.03 4.74
C GLY A 282 -6.90 2.23 3.46
N TYR A 283 -6.60 2.89 2.35
CA TYR A 283 -6.65 2.30 1.01
C TYR A 283 -5.58 2.89 0.10
N PHE A 284 -5.29 2.21 -1.00
CA PHE A 284 -4.29 2.61 -1.98
C PHE A 284 -4.94 2.94 -3.33
N THR A 285 -4.55 4.07 -3.94
CA THR A 285 -5.03 4.50 -5.25
C THR A 285 -3.86 4.88 -6.16
N ARG A 286 -4.08 4.90 -7.48
CA ARG A 286 -3.11 5.43 -8.47
C ARG A 286 -3.17 6.95 -8.60
N SER A 287 -3.37 7.63 -7.47
CA SER A 287 -3.41 9.08 -7.38
C SER A 287 -2.50 9.51 -6.25
N ALA A 288 -1.77 10.60 -6.45
CA ALA A 288 -0.93 11.18 -5.40
C ALA A 288 -1.70 11.35 -4.08
N ALA A 289 -1.13 10.83 -3.00
CA ALA A 289 -1.63 10.79 -1.64
C ALA A 289 -0.46 10.79 -0.63
N SER A 290 -0.13 9.66 -0.03
CA SER A 290 1.01 9.53 0.88
C SER A 290 1.81 8.27 0.57
N GLY A 291 3.07 8.43 0.18
CA GLY A 291 4.01 7.32 0.08
C GLY A 291 4.45 6.83 1.46
N TYR A 292 5.17 5.70 1.48
CA TYR A 292 5.72 5.08 2.68
C TYR A 292 7.22 5.37 2.82
N THR A 293 7.66 5.59 4.06
CA THR A 293 9.08 5.60 4.44
C THR A 293 9.29 4.61 5.57
N SER A 294 10.14 3.61 5.33
CA SER A 294 10.50 2.60 6.32
C SER A 294 11.43 3.17 7.40
N MET A 295 11.43 2.53 8.56
CA MET A 295 12.32 2.87 9.67
C MET A 295 12.90 1.60 10.26
N THR A 296 14.08 1.71 10.87
CA THR A 296 14.50 0.69 11.85
C THR A 296 13.49 0.73 13.00
N PRO A 297 12.92 -0.42 13.42
CA PRO A 297 11.92 -0.45 14.49
C PRO A 297 12.40 0.31 15.73
N THR A 298 11.65 1.35 16.11
CA THR A 298 12.03 2.27 17.19
C THR A 298 10.91 2.30 18.23
N ARG A 299 11.25 2.13 19.51
CA ARG A 299 10.27 2.16 20.60
C ARG A 299 9.86 3.59 20.94
N PHE A 300 8.57 3.86 20.85
CA PHE A 300 7.98 5.16 21.24
C PHE A 300 7.25 5.07 22.56
N VAL A 301 6.65 3.92 22.87
CA VAL A 301 5.94 3.70 24.12
C VAL A 301 6.41 2.42 24.78
N ASP A 302 6.68 2.49 26.08
CA ASP A 302 6.78 1.35 26.98
C ASP A 302 6.18 1.75 28.34
N THR A 303 4.95 1.31 28.61
CA THR A 303 4.28 1.69 29.87
C THR A 303 4.99 1.10 31.09
N ARG A 304 5.80 0.05 30.93
CA ARG A 304 6.56 -0.54 32.05
C ARG A 304 7.70 0.37 32.50
N GLU A 305 8.25 1.13 31.56
CA GLU A 305 9.39 2.02 31.78
C GLU A 305 8.96 3.49 31.94
N GLY A 306 7.73 3.83 31.54
CA GLY A 306 7.25 5.23 31.50
C GLY A 306 7.74 5.99 30.27
N LEU A 307 8.11 5.27 29.20
CA LEU A 307 8.49 5.86 27.93
C LEU A 307 7.23 6.21 27.13
N GLY A 308 7.09 7.46 26.72
CA GLY A 308 6.00 7.95 25.84
C GLY A 308 4.59 7.92 26.45
N ALA A 309 4.42 7.36 27.64
CA ALA A 309 3.18 7.27 28.42
C ALA A 309 3.52 7.19 29.92
N ALA A 310 2.50 7.31 30.78
CA ALA A 310 2.69 7.16 32.23
C ALA A 310 3.20 5.75 32.58
N LYS A 311 4.11 5.67 33.57
CA LYS A 311 4.64 4.40 34.06
C LYS A 311 3.55 3.60 34.78
N GLY A 312 3.45 2.32 34.46
CA GLY A 312 2.48 1.37 35.00
C GLY A 312 1.47 0.92 33.94
N ARG A 313 0.69 -0.10 34.28
CA ARG A 313 -0.32 -0.66 33.38
C ARG A 313 -1.34 0.41 32.98
N LEU A 314 -1.68 0.43 31.69
CA LEU A 314 -2.84 1.15 31.20
C LEU A 314 -4.11 0.57 31.86
N ALA A 315 -4.80 1.39 32.64
CA ALA A 315 -6.01 0.99 33.35
C ALA A 315 -7.07 0.39 32.40
N GLY A 316 -7.88 -0.54 32.93
CA GLY A 316 -9.03 -1.04 32.19
C GLY A 316 -9.99 0.09 31.84
N ARG A 317 -10.53 0.04 30.62
CA ARG A 317 -11.35 1.12 30.03
C ARG A 317 -10.64 2.48 29.99
N GLY A 318 -9.32 2.51 30.18
CA GLY A 318 -8.48 3.70 30.10
C GLY A 318 -7.87 3.88 28.71
N SER A 319 -7.36 5.09 28.46
CA SER A 319 -6.56 5.39 27.26
C SER A 319 -5.38 6.31 27.59
N PHE A 320 -4.38 6.31 26.71
CA PHE A 320 -3.36 7.35 26.67
C PHE A 320 -3.23 7.91 25.25
N THR A 321 -2.69 9.12 25.14
CA THR A 321 -2.36 9.78 23.87
C THR A 321 -0.88 10.10 23.86
N THR A 322 -0.21 9.81 22.75
CA THR A 322 1.23 10.05 22.59
C THR A 322 1.53 10.69 21.24
N ARG A 323 2.63 11.45 21.17
CA ARG A 323 3.10 12.08 19.94
C ARG A 323 3.99 11.10 19.18
N ILE A 324 3.80 11.05 17.87
CA ILE A 324 4.59 10.26 16.92
C ILE A 324 5.32 11.20 15.96
N GLY A 325 4.57 12.08 15.28
CA GLY A 325 5.13 13.01 14.31
C GLY A 325 6.11 13.99 14.94
N GLY A 326 7.25 14.22 14.28
CA GLY A 326 8.31 15.11 14.74
C GLY A 326 9.12 14.58 15.93
N LEU A 327 9.18 13.25 16.13
CA LEU A 327 9.97 12.59 17.17
C LEU A 327 10.76 11.41 16.59
N ASN A 328 11.95 11.14 17.15
CA ASN A 328 12.78 9.95 16.89
C ASN A 328 12.90 9.56 15.40
N GLY A 329 13.15 10.53 14.52
CA GLY A 329 13.32 10.31 13.08
C GLY A 329 12.02 10.32 12.25
N VAL A 330 10.84 10.42 12.88
CA VAL A 330 9.57 10.64 12.17
C VAL A 330 9.42 12.15 11.90
N PRO A 331 9.19 12.59 10.64
CA PRO A 331 8.98 14.00 10.34
C PRO A 331 7.66 14.53 10.94
N ALA A 332 7.53 15.85 11.03
CA ALA A 332 6.24 16.48 11.26
C ALA A 332 5.35 16.33 10.01
N GLY A 333 4.03 16.42 10.14
CA GLY A 333 3.12 16.41 8.98
C GLY A 333 2.88 15.04 8.34
N ILE A 334 3.29 13.94 8.98
CA ILE A 334 2.87 12.59 8.58
C ILE A 334 1.34 12.46 8.60
N THR A 335 0.81 11.59 7.75
CA THR A 335 -0.64 11.34 7.61
C THR A 335 -1.05 10.05 8.31
N ALA A 336 -0.16 9.07 8.38
CA ALA A 336 -0.34 7.83 9.12
C ALA A 336 1.00 7.24 9.59
N VAL A 337 0.94 6.28 10.51
CA VAL A 337 2.10 5.55 11.03
C VAL A 337 1.86 4.05 10.97
N ALA A 338 2.89 3.30 10.59
CA ALA A 338 2.95 1.84 10.69
C ALA A 338 3.67 1.41 11.96
N LEU A 339 3.04 0.54 12.74
CA LEU A 339 3.42 0.19 14.10
C LEU A 339 3.47 -1.34 14.28
N ASN A 340 4.26 -1.77 15.25
CA ASN A 340 4.00 -2.99 16.00
C ASN A 340 3.48 -2.59 17.39
N VAL A 341 2.28 -3.05 17.74
CA VAL A 341 1.66 -2.77 19.04
C VAL A 341 1.63 -4.07 19.84
N THR A 342 2.21 -4.06 21.03
CA THR A 342 2.33 -5.24 21.89
C THR A 342 1.60 -5.02 23.22
N VAL A 343 0.80 -6.00 23.62
CA VAL A 343 0.29 -6.14 24.98
C VAL A 343 1.18 -7.10 25.76
N THR A 344 1.49 -6.74 27.01
CA THR A 344 2.14 -7.64 27.98
C THR A 344 1.53 -7.47 29.37
N ASN A 345 1.64 -8.51 30.20
CA ASN A 345 1.03 -8.56 31.54
C ASN A 345 -0.48 -8.23 31.63
N PRO A 346 -1.34 -8.58 30.64
CA PRO A 346 -2.77 -8.33 30.75
C PRO A 346 -3.36 -9.13 31.92
N GLN A 347 -4.24 -8.50 32.70
CA GLN A 347 -4.86 -9.13 33.86
C GLN A 347 -6.19 -9.84 33.54
N GLU A 348 -6.72 -9.62 32.35
CA GLU A 348 -8.02 -10.10 31.88
C GLU A 348 -7.98 -10.18 30.34
N ALA A 349 -8.91 -10.93 29.75
CA ALA A 349 -9.10 -10.92 28.30
C ALA A 349 -9.72 -9.60 27.81
N GLY A 350 -9.19 -9.07 26.71
CA GLY A 350 -9.69 -7.84 26.12
C GLY A 350 -9.03 -7.52 24.80
N HIS A 351 -9.04 -6.24 24.46
CA HIS A 351 -8.47 -5.75 23.21
C HIS A 351 -7.85 -4.37 23.38
N LEU A 352 -6.96 -4.02 22.46
CA LEU A 352 -6.53 -2.64 22.24
C LEU A 352 -7.19 -2.07 20.99
N SER A 353 -7.55 -0.79 21.06
CA SER A 353 -7.91 0.03 19.91
C SER A 353 -6.93 1.19 19.79
N VAL A 354 -6.38 1.39 18.59
CA VAL A 354 -5.44 2.45 18.25
C VAL A 354 -6.10 3.36 17.22
N PHE A 355 -6.09 4.66 17.47
CA PHE A 355 -6.84 5.63 16.69
C PHE A 355 -6.15 7.00 16.67
N PRO A 356 -6.56 7.93 15.78
CA PRO A 356 -5.98 9.27 15.73
C PRO A 356 -6.11 10.00 17.08
N GLY A 357 -5.09 10.78 17.44
CA GLY A 357 -5.02 11.47 18.73
C GLY A 357 -6.27 12.31 19.03
N GLY A 358 -6.89 12.08 20.18
CA GLY A 358 -8.10 12.82 20.60
C GLY A 358 -9.37 12.48 19.80
N GLY A 359 -9.32 11.49 18.90
CA GLY A 359 -10.49 10.99 18.18
C GLY A 359 -11.48 10.23 19.07
N GLN A 360 -12.64 9.89 18.50
CA GLN A 360 -13.59 8.99 19.15
C GLN A 360 -13.02 7.57 19.19
N ILE A 361 -13.22 6.86 20.30
CA ILE A 361 -12.79 5.46 20.44
C ILE A 361 -13.57 4.63 19.43
N PRO A 362 -12.90 3.95 18.48
CA PRO A 362 -13.58 3.13 17.48
C PRO A 362 -14.09 1.83 18.12
N THR A 363 -15.10 1.22 17.48
CA THR A 363 -15.53 -0.16 17.81
C THR A 363 -14.58 -1.23 17.25
N ALA A 364 -13.69 -0.84 16.34
CA ALA A 364 -12.64 -1.69 15.80
C ALA A 364 -11.55 -1.96 16.86
N SER A 365 -11.22 -3.23 17.04
CA SER A 365 -10.06 -3.68 17.82
C SER A 365 -8.87 -3.88 16.89
N ASN A 366 -7.67 -3.50 17.29
CA ASN A 366 -6.44 -3.80 16.55
C ASN A 366 -5.76 -5.07 17.07
N LEU A 367 -5.91 -5.40 18.35
CA LEU A 367 -5.23 -6.53 18.96
C LEU A 367 -6.10 -7.11 20.06
N ASN A 368 -6.27 -8.43 20.09
CA ASN A 368 -7.03 -9.14 21.12
C ASN A 368 -6.08 -10.01 21.95
N PHE A 369 -6.35 -10.11 23.25
CA PHE A 369 -5.50 -10.81 24.20
C PHE A 369 -6.31 -11.50 25.29
N THR A 370 -5.72 -12.51 25.93
CA THR A 370 -6.21 -13.13 27.16
C THR A 370 -5.27 -12.82 28.35
N ALA A 371 -5.73 -13.09 29.57
CA ALA A 371 -4.94 -12.87 30.77
C ALA A 371 -3.58 -13.60 30.70
N GLY A 372 -2.50 -12.90 31.06
CA GLY A 372 -1.13 -13.42 31.04
C GLY A 372 -0.48 -13.53 29.65
N GLN A 373 -1.20 -13.25 28.56
CA GLN A 373 -0.66 -13.34 27.21
C GLN A 373 0.25 -12.15 26.88
N THR A 374 1.40 -12.41 26.25
CA THR A 374 2.13 -11.37 25.49
C THR A 374 1.84 -11.58 24.01
N VAL A 375 1.34 -10.55 23.33
CA VAL A 375 0.94 -10.63 21.92
C VAL A 375 1.15 -9.29 21.23
N ALA A 376 1.60 -9.34 19.98
CA ALA A 376 1.78 -8.18 19.11
C ALA A 376 0.93 -8.33 17.84
N ASN A 377 0.54 -7.19 17.26
CA ASN A 377 -0.05 -7.12 15.93
C ASN A 377 0.49 -5.87 15.21
N SER A 378 0.55 -5.96 13.88
CA SER A 378 0.84 -4.80 13.05
C SER A 378 -0.35 -3.84 13.04
N VAL A 379 -0.10 -2.53 13.05
CA VAL A 379 -1.13 -1.50 13.01
C VAL A 379 -0.69 -0.39 12.06
N ILE A 380 -1.51 -0.07 11.05
CA ILE A 380 -1.44 1.19 10.32
C ILE A 380 -2.58 2.07 10.84
N VAL A 381 -2.26 3.25 11.35
CA VAL A 381 -3.24 4.16 11.93
C VAL A 381 -3.01 5.59 11.44
N PRO A 382 -4.07 6.34 11.08
CA PRO A 382 -3.94 7.77 10.82
C PRO A 382 -3.50 8.51 12.08
N VAL A 383 -2.77 9.61 11.92
CA VAL A 383 -2.46 10.51 13.04
C VAL A 383 -3.40 11.72 13.04
N SER A 384 -3.58 12.33 14.21
CA SER A 384 -4.18 13.67 14.29
C SER A 384 -3.27 14.71 13.62
N SER A 385 -3.79 15.91 13.34
CA SER A 385 -3.04 16.99 12.67
C SER A 385 -1.79 17.44 13.43
N ASP A 386 -1.71 17.21 14.74
CA ASP A 386 -0.53 17.45 15.58
C ASP A 386 0.42 16.24 15.68
N GLY A 387 0.17 15.19 14.91
CA GLY A 387 1.00 13.99 14.78
C GLY A 387 0.86 13.01 15.94
N ARG A 388 -0.32 12.91 16.57
CA ARG A 388 -0.56 12.03 17.72
C ARG A 388 -1.45 10.83 17.39
N ILE A 389 -1.30 9.79 18.20
CA ILE A 389 -2.19 8.63 18.28
C ILE A 389 -2.70 8.46 19.70
N SER A 390 -3.83 7.78 19.85
CA SER A 390 -4.38 7.33 21.11
C SER A 390 -4.48 5.81 21.14
N VAL A 391 -4.25 5.21 22.30
CA VAL A 391 -4.41 3.77 22.55
C VAL A 391 -5.38 3.57 23.70
N PHE A 392 -6.41 2.77 23.46
CA PHE A 392 -7.45 2.44 24.43
C PHE A 392 -7.38 0.96 24.82
N ASN A 393 -7.49 0.68 26.13
CA ASN A 393 -7.63 -0.67 26.68
C ASN A 393 -9.11 -1.01 26.87
N GLY A 394 -9.62 -1.93 26.06
CA GLY A 394 -11.00 -2.40 26.11
C GLY A 394 -11.31 -3.40 27.24
N ALA A 395 -10.30 -3.95 27.92
CA ALA A 395 -10.49 -4.82 29.08
C ALA A 395 -10.98 -4.03 30.32
N TRP A 396 -11.57 -4.71 31.31
CA TRP A 396 -11.89 -4.10 32.60
C TRP A 396 -10.69 -4.02 33.55
N ALA A 397 -9.71 -4.90 33.37
CA ALA A 397 -8.45 -4.86 34.10
C ALA A 397 -7.29 -4.25 33.29
N GLY A 398 -6.23 -3.83 33.98
CA GLY A 398 -5.10 -3.15 33.36
C GLY A 398 -4.15 -4.07 32.58
N THR A 399 -3.42 -3.50 31.62
CA THR A 399 -2.38 -4.18 30.84
C THR A 399 -1.20 -3.24 30.56
N ASP A 400 0.01 -3.78 30.38
CA ASP A 400 1.11 -2.99 29.83
C ASP A 400 1.03 -2.96 28.30
N VAL A 401 1.48 -1.84 27.72
CA VAL A 401 1.46 -1.57 26.28
C VAL A 401 2.83 -1.11 25.82
N ILE A 402 3.27 -1.66 24.69
CA ILE A 402 4.49 -1.25 23.99
C ILE A 402 4.11 -0.86 22.57
N VAL A 403 4.66 0.24 22.07
CA VAL A 403 4.46 0.70 20.69
C VAL A 403 5.83 0.93 20.06
N ASP A 404 6.14 0.13 19.04
CA ASP A 404 7.32 0.28 18.20
C ASP A 404 6.88 0.83 16.83
N VAL A 405 7.50 1.90 16.35
CA VAL A 405 7.27 2.48 15.02
C VAL A 405 8.18 1.80 14.00
N VAL A 406 7.61 1.29 12.90
CA VAL A 406 8.36 0.62 11.82
C VAL A 406 8.40 1.41 10.52
N GLY A 407 7.58 2.44 10.40
CA GLY A 407 7.58 3.37 9.27
C GLY A 407 6.43 4.36 9.35
N HIS A 408 6.37 5.28 8.39
CA HIS A 408 5.35 6.32 8.35
C HIS A 408 4.91 6.61 6.92
N TYR A 409 3.72 7.21 6.79
CA TYR A 409 3.18 7.71 5.53
C TYR A 409 3.12 9.22 5.57
N SER A 410 3.59 9.87 4.51
CA SER A 410 3.52 11.33 4.34
C SER A 410 3.42 11.70 2.87
N LYS A 411 3.00 12.94 2.59
CA LYS A 411 2.98 13.48 1.21
C LYS A 411 4.39 13.62 0.61
N ASP A 412 5.41 13.76 1.45
CA ASP A 412 6.80 13.90 1.02
C ASP A 412 7.49 12.54 0.82
N SER A 413 6.89 11.45 1.31
CA SER A 413 7.41 10.10 1.15
C SER A 413 7.15 9.62 -0.28
N ARG A 414 8.16 9.01 -0.92
CA ARG A 414 8.09 8.56 -2.31
C ARG A 414 7.81 7.07 -2.49
N GLY A 415 7.79 6.28 -1.42
CA GLY A 415 7.55 4.85 -1.48
C GLY A 415 6.11 4.54 -1.91
N ALA A 416 5.91 4.33 -3.20
CA ALA A 416 4.63 3.92 -3.76
C ALA A 416 4.49 2.40 -3.66
N PHE A 417 3.34 1.93 -3.20
CA PHE A 417 3.04 0.52 -3.03
C PHE A 417 2.74 -0.13 -4.38
N ARG A 418 3.45 -1.22 -4.66
CA ARG A 418 3.17 -2.13 -5.77
C ARG A 418 2.89 -3.51 -5.20
N THR A 419 1.71 -4.03 -5.50
CA THR A 419 1.34 -5.40 -5.13
C THR A 419 2.15 -6.39 -5.94
N THR A 420 2.44 -7.53 -5.34
CA THR A 420 2.98 -8.70 -6.04
C THR A 420 2.01 -9.85 -5.80
N GLY A 421 1.95 -10.81 -6.73
CA GLY A 421 1.28 -12.07 -6.41
C GLY A 421 1.97 -12.68 -5.18
N PRO A 422 1.24 -13.18 -4.17
CA PRO A 422 1.86 -13.72 -2.97
C PRO A 422 2.75 -14.91 -3.34
N TRP A 423 3.99 -14.90 -2.88
CA TRP A 423 4.93 -16.00 -3.09
C TRP A 423 5.66 -16.33 -1.79
N ARG A 424 5.99 -17.61 -1.63
CA ARG A 424 6.71 -18.10 -0.45
C ARG A 424 8.20 -17.83 -0.60
N ALA A 425 8.70 -16.94 0.25
CA ALA A 425 10.11 -16.61 0.27
C ALA A 425 10.92 -17.49 1.21
N ILE A 426 10.33 -17.88 2.36
CA ILE A 426 10.98 -18.73 3.35
C ILE A 426 9.98 -19.78 3.82
N ASP A 427 10.43 -21.03 3.94
CA ASP A 427 9.71 -22.11 4.63
C ASP A 427 10.69 -23.06 5.31
N THR A 428 11.04 -22.80 6.57
CA THR A 428 12.07 -23.61 7.25
C THR A 428 11.64 -25.06 7.54
N ARG A 429 10.37 -25.40 7.28
CA ARG A 429 9.87 -26.78 7.37
C ARG A 429 10.33 -27.62 6.18
N ASP A 430 10.62 -26.97 5.05
CA ASP A 430 11.25 -27.60 3.90
C ASP A 430 12.75 -27.67 4.13
N THR A 431 13.21 -28.77 4.71
CA THR A 431 14.62 -28.99 5.03
C THR A 431 15.48 -29.31 3.80
N GLU A 432 14.88 -29.49 2.62
CA GLU A 432 15.61 -29.60 1.36
C GLU A 432 16.00 -28.21 0.83
N ALA A 433 15.10 -27.24 0.97
CA ALA A 433 15.33 -25.86 0.55
C ALA A 433 16.01 -24.98 1.62
N TRP A 434 15.85 -25.30 2.91
CA TRP A 434 16.34 -24.49 4.03
C TRP A 434 17.26 -25.28 4.97
N PRO A 435 18.25 -24.62 5.61
CA PRO A 435 19.21 -25.26 6.53
C PRO A 435 18.57 -25.81 7.82
N GLY A 436 17.24 -25.67 7.97
CA GLY A 436 16.45 -26.12 9.10
C GLY A 436 15.77 -24.98 9.82
N ARG A 437 15.28 -25.30 11.02
CA ARG A 437 14.46 -24.43 11.86
C ARG A 437 15.20 -23.15 12.25
N LEU A 438 14.47 -22.08 12.49
CA LEU A 438 15.01 -20.82 12.97
C LEU A 438 15.55 -20.98 14.40
N ALA A 439 16.89 -21.01 14.51
CA ALA A 439 17.61 -21.32 15.75
C ALA A 439 17.26 -20.37 16.90
N ALA A 440 17.10 -20.92 18.09
CA ALA A 440 16.89 -20.20 19.34
C ALA A 440 17.95 -19.11 19.52
N ARG A 441 17.51 -17.90 19.88
CA ARG A 441 18.41 -16.76 20.09
C ARG A 441 19.26 -16.43 18.85
N GLY A 442 18.94 -16.96 17.67
CA GLY A 442 19.64 -16.71 16.40
C GLY A 442 18.83 -15.80 15.48
N TYR A 443 19.33 -15.63 14.26
CA TYR A 443 18.57 -15.04 13.16
C TYR A 443 18.83 -15.77 11.86
N LEU A 444 17.84 -15.69 10.97
CA LEU A 444 17.96 -16.08 9.57
C LEU A 444 18.01 -14.79 8.74
N SER A 445 18.95 -14.73 7.82
CA SER A 445 19.07 -13.63 6.86
C SER A 445 18.65 -14.11 5.49
N GLN A 446 17.88 -13.28 4.78
CA GLN A 446 17.47 -13.57 3.42
C GLN A 446 17.71 -12.36 2.53
N TRP A 447 18.36 -12.60 1.38
CA TRP A 447 18.54 -11.62 0.32
C TRP A 447 17.27 -11.59 -0.53
N PHE A 448 16.46 -10.55 -0.38
CA PHE A 448 15.19 -10.42 -1.12
C PHE A 448 15.36 -9.64 -2.41
N VAL A 449 16.28 -8.67 -2.42
CA VAL A 449 16.46 -7.74 -3.53
C VAL A 449 17.94 -7.63 -3.86
N HIS A 450 18.36 -8.23 -4.97
CA HIS A 450 19.76 -8.23 -5.39
C HIS A 450 20.23 -6.86 -5.90
N ASP A 451 19.32 -6.15 -6.56
CA ASP A 451 19.52 -4.78 -7.02
C ASP A 451 18.49 -3.88 -6.31
N PRO A 452 18.87 -3.29 -5.16
CA PRO A 452 17.94 -2.56 -4.31
C PRO A 452 17.53 -1.20 -4.89
N GLU A 453 18.09 -0.78 -6.02
CA GLU A 453 17.74 0.50 -6.65
C GLU A 453 16.23 0.57 -6.87
N GLY A 454 15.63 1.65 -6.39
CA GLY A 454 14.20 1.90 -6.46
C GLY A 454 13.29 1.07 -5.55
N VAL A 455 13.77 0.10 -4.76
CA VAL A 455 12.95 -0.63 -3.77
C VAL A 455 13.31 -0.17 -2.36
N SER A 456 12.34 0.35 -1.59
CA SER A 456 12.61 0.91 -0.26
C SER A 456 12.14 0.03 0.90
N ALA A 457 11.13 -0.81 0.67
CA ALA A 457 10.58 -1.70 1.68
C ALA A 457 9.77 -2.85 1.08
N LEU A 458 9.60 -3.91 1.85
CA LEU A 458 8.77 -5.06 1.51
C LEU A 458 7.60 -5.18 2.48
N VAL A 459 6.51 -5.75 1.96
CA VAL A 459 5.32 -6.11 2.73
C VAL A 459 5.16 -7.63 2.69
N MET A 460 5.15 -8.23 3.88
CA MET A 460 5.21 -9.67 4.07
C MET A 460 4.21 -10.13 5.12
N ASN A 461 3.84 -11.41 5.09
CA ASN A 461 3.23 -12.11 6.20
C ASN A 461 4.26 -13.09 6.74
N THR A 462 4.66 -12.90 8.00
CA THR A 462 5.56 -13.83 8.68
C THR A 462 4.73 -14.74 9.56
N THR A 463 4.99 -16.04 9.53
CA THR A 463 4.34 -17.02 10.40
C THR A 463 5.39 -17.82 11.15
N VAL A 464 5.27 -17.86 12.47
CA VAL A 464 6.08 -18.76 13.31
C VAL A 464 5.22 -19.93 13.76
N THR A 465 5.73 -21.16 13.59
CA THR A 465 5.03 -22.41 13.93
C THR A 465 5.98 -23.42 14.59
N ASN A 466 5.45 -24.59 14.98
CA ASN A 466 6.16 -25.65 15.69
C ASN A 466 6.90 -25.12 16.94
N THR A 467 6.27 -24.22 17.69
CA THR A 467 6.89 -23.51 18.80
C THR A 467 6.98 -24.40 20.05
N ALA A 468 8.17 -24.57 20.61
CA ALA A 468 8.35 -25.45 21.78
C ALA A 468 8.20 -24.73 23.14
N ASP A 469 8.27 -23.40 23.14
CA ASP A 469 8.15 -22.52 24.30
C ASP A 469 7.69 -21.13 23.83
N SER A 470 7.40 -20.22 24.76
CA SER A 470 7.09 -18.83 24.47
C SER A 470 8.29 -18.06 23.92
N GLY A 471 8.02 -17.11 23.03
CA GLY A 471 9.04 -16.29 22.40
C GLY A 471 8.45 -15.21 21.50
N PHE A 472 9.31 -14.50 20.78
CA PHE A 472 8.88 -13.49 19.81
C PHE A 472 9.85 -13.38 18.65
N LEU A 473 9.32 -12.92 17.52
CA LEU A 473 10.07 -12.64 16.31
C LEU A 473 10.38 -11.14 16.29
N SER A 474 11.60 -10.79 15.91
CA SER A 474 11.90 -9.43 15.45
C SER A 474 12.29 -9.49 13.98
N VAL A 475 11.89 -8.47 13.21
CA VAL A 475 12.25 -8.34 11.79
C VAL A 475 12.75 -6.93 11.51
N ALA A 476 13.88 -6.83 10.80
CA ALA A 476 14.49 -5.56 10.39
C ALA A 476 15.49 -5.80 9.25
N ALA A 477 15.79 -4.74 8.51
CA ALA A 477 16.87 -4.73 7.54
C ALA A 477 18.21 -5.20 8.15
N SER A 478 18.99 -5.95 7.36
CA SER A 478 20.36 -6.26 7.74
C SER A 478 21.26 -5.06 7.49
N PRO A 479 22.12 -4.68 8.46
CA PRO A 479 23.17 -3.69 8.22
C PRO A 479 24.40 -4.31 7.53
N LEU A 480 24.39 -5.61 7.25
CA LEU A 480 25.53 -6.36 6.70
C LEU A 480 25.29 -6.72 5.24
N SER A 481 26.37 -6.76 4.46
CA SER A 481 26.37 -7.35 3.11
C SER A 481 26.11 -8.87 3.19
N TRP A 482 25.81 -9.50 2.04
CA TRP A 482 25.62 -10.97 2.01
C TRP A 482 26.91 -11.72 2.37
N ALA A 483 28.07 -11.20 1.94
CA ALA A 483 29.36 -11.79 2.26
C ALA A 483 29.61 -11.79 3.77
N ASP A 484 29.37 -10.66 4.44
CA ASP A 484 29.54 -10.56 5.90
C ASP A 484 28.48 -11.37 6.67
N THR A 485 27.27 -11.47 6.13
CA THR A 485 26.17 -12.26 6.73
C THR A 485 26.52 -13.75 6.80
N THR A 486 27.30 -14.24 5.84
CA THR A 486 27.69 -15.65 5.75
C THR A 486 29.06 -15.95 6.36
N ASP A 487 29.81 -14.92 6.76
CA ASP A 487 31.10 -15.06 7.44
C ASP A 487 30.92 -15.34 8.95
N PRO A 488 31.35 -16.50 9.46
CA PRO A 488 31.30 -16.80 10.90
C PRO A 488 32.11 -15.85 11.78
N ALA A 489 33.09 -15.14 11.22
CA ALA A 489 33.93 -14.17 11.92
C ALA A 489 33.32 -12.76 11.97
N ALA A 490 32.28 -12.49 11.18
CA ALA A 490 31.65 -11.16 11.14
C ALA A 490 30.95 -10.81 12.47
N VAL A 491 30.99 -9.52 12.81
CA VAL A 491 30.29 -9.00 13.99
C VAL A 491 28.79 -9.05 13.73
N LYS A 492 28.07 -9.81 14.56
CA LYS A 492 26.62 -9.96 14.44
C LYS A 492 25.92 -8.62 14.71
N PRO A 493 24.84 -8.30 13.95
CA PRO A 493 24.09 -7.08 14.16
C PRO A 493 23.43 -7.08 15.55
N PRO A 494 23.19 -5.88 16.13
CA PRO A 494 22.47 -5.76 17.39
C PRO A 494 21.06 -6.35 17.23
N ARG A 495 20.60 -7.05 18.27
CA ARG A 495 19.26 -7.64 18.27
C ARG A 495 18.22 -6.53 18.45
N PRO A 496 17.20 -6.43 17.58
CA PRO A 496 16.12 -5.49 17.81
C PRO A 496 15.32 -5.85 19.06
N GLY A 497 14.86 -4.84 19.79
CA GLY A 497 13.97 -5.02 20.95
C GLY A 497 12.48 -5.13 20.59
N SER A 498 12.12 -4.89 19.33
CA SER A 498 10.74 -4.83 18.85
C SER A 498 10.12 -6.22 18.67
N SER A 499 8.86 -6.36 19.06
CA SER A 499 8.08 -7.59 18.81
C SER A 499 7.29 -7.44 17.52
N THR A 500 7.70 -8.16 16.48
CA THR A 500 6.89 -8.33 15.26
C THR A 500 5.70 -9.24 15.56
N LEU A 501 5.93 -10.39 16.17
CA LEU A 501 4.87 -11.28 16.66
C LEU A 501 5.36 -12.01 17.90
N ASN A 502 4.44 -12.48 18.73
CA ASN A 502 4.75 -13.26 19.94
C ASN A 502 3.99 -14.59 19.88
N TRP A 503 4.60 -15.64 20.40
CA TRP A 503 3.99 -16.97 20.46
C TRP A 503 4.12 -17.57 21.86
N THR A 504 3.26 -18.54 22.12
CA THR A 504 3.36 -19.49 23.23
C THR A 504 3.67 -20.88 22.67
N LYS A 505 3.99 -21.84 23.53
CA LYS A 505 4.21 -23.24 23.13
C LYS A 505 3.04 -23.80 22.32
N GLY A 506 3.35 -24.40 21.17
CA GLY A 506 2.41 -25.06 20.27
C GLY A 506 1.64 -24.11 19.36
N ALA A 507 1.82 -22.79 19.50
CA ALA A 507 1.11 -21.81 18.69
C ALA A 507 1.69 -21.71 17.26
N THR A 508 0.79 -21.45 16.31
CA THR A 508 1.11 -20.95 14.97
C THR A 508 0.61 -19.53 14.87
N VAL A 509 1.53 -18.56 14.74
CA VAL A 509 1.20 -17.13 14.83
C VAL A 509 1.70 -16.42 13.58
N PRO A 510 0.80 -15.87 12.75
CA PRO A 510 1.15 -14.95 11.68
C PRO A 510 1.09 -13.48 12.13
N ASN A 511 1.86 -12.61 11.47
CA ASN A 511 1.64 -11.16 11.50
C ASN A 511 2.17 -10.50 10.23
N LEU A 512 1.52 -9.41 9.82
CA LEU A 512 2.02 -8.49 8.78
C LEU A 512 3.34 -7.87 9.19
N VAL A 513 4.26 -7.76 8.24
CA VAL A 513 5.51 -7.03 8.37
C VAL A 513 5.62 -6.01 7.25
N GLN A 514 5.89 -4.77 7.63
CA GLN A 514 6.46 -3.76 6.74
C GLN A 514 7.88 -3.48 7.23
N THR A 515 8.86 -3.72 6.38
CA THR A 515 10.27 -3.54 6.76
C THR A 515 11.08 -3.02 5.59
N GLY A 516 12.02 -2.11 5.88
CA GLY A 516 12.99 -1.66 4.91
C GLY A 516 13.89 -2.81 4.47
N ILE A 517 14.43 -2.73 3.25
CA ILE A 517 15.36 -3.74 2.74
C ILE A 517 16.83 -3.44 3.09
N GLY A 518 17.08 -2.28 3.70
CA GLY A 518 18.43 -1.80 3.99
C GLY A 518 19.22 -1.47 2.72
N GLU A 519 20.51 -1.20 2.89
CA GLU A 519 21.42 -0.90 1.78
C GLU A 519 21.65 -2.10 0.86
N TYR A 520 21.62 -3.32 1.41
CA TYR A 520 22.01 -4.53 0.70
C TYR A 520 20.83 -5.38 0.19
N GLY A 521 19.60 -4.95 0.42
CA GLY A 521 18.41 -5.72 0.04
C GLY A 521 18.17 -6.98 0.88
N ILE A 522 18.74 -7.04 2.09
CA ILE A 522 18.75 -8.20 3.00
C ILE A 522 17.93 -7.89 4.24
N ILE A 523 17.11 -8.85 4.67
CA ILE A 523 16.29 -8.75 5.89
C ILE A 523 16.67 -9.88 6.85
N ASN A 524 16.75 -9.53 8.13
CA ASN A 524 17.02 -10.44 9.22
C ASN A 524 15.74 -10.75 10.01
N PHE A 525 15.55 -12.04 10.31
CA PHE A 525 14.46 -12.58 11.12
C PHE A 525 15.05 -13.17 12.40
N TRP A 526 14.91 -12.49 13.54
CA TRP A 526 15.48 -12.93 14.81
C TRP A 526 14.48 -13.74 15.61
N ASN A 527 14.86 -14.98 15.97
CA ASN A 527 14.16 -15.74 17.01
C ASN A 527 14.67 -15.28 18.38
N GLN A 528 13.84 -14.54 19.09
CA GLN A 528 14.17 -14.02 20.42
C GLN A 528 13.84 -15.01 21.54
N GLY A 529 13.16 -16.11 21.19
CA GLY A 529 12.84 -17.22 22.08
C GLY A 529 14.05 -18.09 22.42
N TRP A 530 13.83 -19.01 23.35
CA TRP A 530 14.85 -19.90 23.91
C TRP A 530 14.85 -21.30 23.29
N LYS A 531 13.98 -21.53 22.31
CA LYS A 531 13.86 -22.77 21.56
C LYS A 531 13.71 -22.48 20.07
N ASP A 532 14.17 -23.41 19.25
CA ASP A 532 14.01 -23.35 17.81
C ASP A 532 12.52 -23.37 17.45
N ALA A 533 12.18 -22.66 16.37
CA ALA A 533 10.84 -22.59 15.82
C ALA A 533 10.92 -22.59 14.29
N ASP A 534 9.82 -22.91 13.63
CA ASP A 534 9.75 -22.79 12.18
C ASP A 534 9.28 -21.41 11.76
N LEU A 535 9.88 -20.87 10.70
CA LEU A 535 9.55 -19.59 10.10
C LEU A 535 9.06 -19.81 8.66
N ILE A 536 7.93 -19.19 8.35
CA ILE A 536 7.38 -19.09 7.01
C ILE A 536 7.26 -17.60 6.68
N VAL A 537 7.68 -17.18 5.50
CA VAL A 537 7.57 -15.79 5.03
C VAL A 537 6.96 -15.78 3.64
N ASP A 538 5.80 -15.13 3.53
CA ASP A 538 5.11 -14.89 2.27
C ASP A 538 5.20 -13.40 1.91
N VAL A 539 5.72 -13.07 0.73
CA VAL A 539 5.85 -11.68 0.26
C VAL A 539 4.71 -11.38 -0.71
N PHE A 540 4.07 -10.22 -0.57
CA PHE A 540 2.91 -9.86 -1.41
C PHE A 540 2.89 -8.39 -1.83
N GLY A 541 3.93 -7.63 -1.53
CA GLY A 541 4.09 -6.29 -2.08
C GLY A 541 5.42 -5.66 -1.72
N LYS A 542 5.71 -4.56 -2.41
CA LYS A 542 6.90 -3.74 -2.19
C LYS A 542 6.55 -2.26 -2.28
N TYR A 543 7.34 -1.44 -1.61
CA TYR A 543 7.35 0.01 -1.78
C TYR A 543 8.52 0.40 -2.66
N GLU A 544 8.28 1.24 -3.66
CA GLU A 544 9.29 1.67 -4.61
C GLU A 544 9.35 3.21 -4.68
N THR A 545 10.56 3.77 -4.68
CA THR A 545 10.81 5.23 -4.54
C THR A 545 11.29 5.92 -5.80
N ASN A 546 11.84 5.14 -6.76
CA ASN A 546 12.23 5.44 -8.15
C ASN A 546 13.41 4.59 -8.57
#